data_AF-A0A7K3Z1Y7-F1
#
_entry.id   AF-A0A7K3Z1Y7-F1
#
_cell.length_a   1.000
_cell.length_b   1.000
_cell.length_c   1.000
_cell.angle_alpha   90.00
_cell.angle_beta   90.00
_cell.angle_gamma   90.00
#
_symmetry.space_group_name_H-M   'P 1'
#
loop_
_entity.id
_entity.type
_entity.pdbx_description
1 polymer ?
#
loop_
_entity_poly.entity_id
_entity_poly.type
_entity_poly.pdbx_seq_one_letter_code
_entity_poly.pdbx_strand_id
1 'polypeptide(L)'
;TVEGIIEKVGVGFMFAPAFHPAMKYAAEPRREIGIRTVFNILGPLTNPACTNAQLLGVYDRKMVMPVAFALQKLGCEEAMVVHGLDGLDEVSTIGKTVIAHLKCGEVKKFETTPKAFGVKKACITDLQCLSAQESGETLFKILNGKNGCCFKTDIVLVNSAAGIMVGGKAESFKEGLELARESIESGAAYSKLKSLVIASGGDLVHLEELELKYD
;
A
#
# COMPACT_ATOMS: atom_id res chain seq x y z
N THR A 1 16.90 -14.25 -5.13
CA THR A 1 16.90 -13.20 -4.08
C THR A 1 15.75 -12.26 -4.34
N VAL A 2 15.33 -11.44 -3.36
CA VAL A 2 14.26 -10.45 -3.59
C VAL A 2 14.66 -9.47 -4.71
N GLU A 3 15.92 -9.04 -4.73
CA GLU A 3 16.51 -8.24 -5.81
C GLU A 3 16.27 -8.84 -7.21
N GLY A 4 16.67 -10.10 -7.43
CA GLY A 4 16.50 -10.74 -8.74
C GLY A 4 15.03 -10.96 -9.13
N ILE A 5 14.10 -11.00 -8.17
CA ILE A 5 12.66 -11.04 -8.46
C ILE A 5 12.19 -9.64 -8.89
N ILE A 6 12.64 -8.58 -8.22
CA ILE A 6 12.33 -7.20 -8.58
C ILE A 6 12.85 -6.91 -10.00
N GLU A 7 14.09 -7.27 -10.33
CA GLU A 7 14.66 -7.03 -11.67
C GLU A 7 13.89 -7.75 -12.79
N LYS A 8 13.39 -8.95 -12.53
CA LYS A 8 12.69 -9.77 -13.53
C LYS A 8 11.20 -9.45 -13.64
N VAL A 9 10.54 -9.25 -12.50
CA VAL A 9 9.08 -9.15 -12.41
C VAL A 9 8.63 -7.70 -12.23
N GLY A 10 9.45 -6.87 -11.57
CA GLY A 10 9.11 -5.50 -11.18
C GLY A 10 8.39 -5.40 -9.83
N VAL A 11 8.29 -6.51 -9.08
CA VAL A 11 7.62 -6.57 -7.76
C VAL A 11 8.44 -7.44 -6.83
N GLY A 12 8.59 -7.04 -5.58
CA GLY A 12 9.27 -7.82 -4.56
C GLY A 12 8.58 -7.70 -3.20
N PHE A 13 8.53 -8.81 -2.48
CA PHE A 13 8.03 -8.85 -1.11
C PHE A 13 9.21 -9.02 -0.14
N MET A 14 9.31 -8.14 0.84
CA MET A 14 10.36 -8.18 1.86
C MET A 14 9.74 -8.51 3.22
N PHE A 15 9.95 -9.75 3.66
CA PHE A 15 9.46 -10.19 4.95
C PHE A 15 10.30 -9.59 6.09
N ALA A 16 9.73 -8.65 6.84
CA ALA A 16 10.46 -7.83 7.82
C ALA A 16 11.36 -8.61 8.80
N PRO A 17 10.97 -9.78 9.37
CA PRO A 17 11.86 -10.56 10.24
C PRO A 17 13.15 -11.03 9.57
N ALA A 18 13.12 -11.28 8.25
CA ALA A 18 14.30 -11.70 7.49
C ALA A 18 15.27 -10.54 7.22
N PHE A 19 14.76 -9.31 7.06
CA PHE A 19 15.55 -8.13 6.72
C PHE A 19 15.96 -7.28 7.92
N HIS A 20 15.31 -7.45 9.07
CA HIS A 20 15.61 -6.71 10.29
C HIS A 20 15.91 -7.66 11.47
N PRO A 21 16.92 -8.54 11.37
CA PRO A 21 17.19 -9.55 12.39
C PRO A 21 17.54 -8.95 13.76
N ALA A 22 18.09 -7.74 13.80
CA ALA A 22 18.38 -7.01 15.04
C ALA A 22 17.11 -6.60 15.81
N MET A 23 15.94 -6.52 15.16
CA MET A 23 14.69 -6.16 15.84
C MET A 23 14.25 -7.20 16.87
N LYS A 24 14.79 -8.43 16.81
CA LYS A 24 14.55 -9.47 17.84
C LYS A 24 14.98 -9.02 19.24
N TYR A 25 16.04 -8.21 19.34
CA TYR A 25 16.54 -7.70 20.63
C TYR A 25 15.62 -6.64 21.23
N ALA A 26 14.79 -5.98 20.42
CA ALA A 26 13.79 -5.03 20.87
C ALA A 26 12.41 -5.68 21.09
N ALA A 27 12.23 -6.95 20.74
CA ALA A 27 10.91 -7.58 20.73
C ALA A 27 10.35 -7.78 22.15
N GLU A 28 11.16 -8.29 23.09
CA GLU A 28 10.72 -8.50 24.47
C GLU A 28 10.46 -7.18 25.21
N PRO A 29 11.36 -6.17 25.18
CA PRO A 29 11.09 -4.87 25.79
C PRO A 29 9.82 -4.21 25.23
N ARG A 30 9.58 -4.33 23.92
CA ARG A 30 8.36 -3.78 23.30
C ARG A 30 7.10 -4.47 23.78
N ARG A 31 7.14 -5.80 23.96
CA ARG A 31 6.02 -6.59 24.48
C ARG A 31 5.70 -6.20 25.92
N GLU A 32 6.72 -5.98 26.75
CA GLU A 32 6.55 -5.55 28.15
C GLU A 32 6.00 -4.12 28.25
N ILE A 33 6.48 -3.20 27.41
CA ILE A 33 6.00 -1.81 27.38
C ILE A 33 4.52 -1.74 26.97
N GLY A 34 4.06 -2.62 26.08
CA GLY A 34 2.64 -2.78 25.74
C GLY A 34 1.96 -1.59 25.04
N ILE A 35 2.69 -0.50 24.80
CA ILE A 35 2.21 0.70 24.10
C ILE A 35 2.98 0.93 22.78
N ARG A 36 2.41 1.76 21.90
CA ARG A 36 3.08 2.18 20.67
C ARG A 36 4.32 3.01 21.00
N THR A 37 5.42 2.75 20.30
CA THR A 37 6.72 3.43 20.47
C THR A 37 7.25 3.91 19.13
N VAL A 38 8.41 4.57 19.13
CA VAL A 38 9.10 4.98 17.88
C VAL A 38 9.33 3.79 16.92
N PHE A 39 9.48 2.57 17.44
CA PHE A 39 9.64 1.36 16.62
C PHE A 39 8.42 1.04 15.75
N ASN A 40 7.24 1.58 16.05
CA ASN A 40 6.05 1.44 15.20
C ASN A 40 6.13 2.29 13.92
N ILE A 41 7.04 3.27 13.88
CA ILE A 41 7.21 4.20 12.76
C ILE A 41 8.54 3.95 12.05
N LEU A 42 9.52 3.39 12.74
CA LEU A 42 10.82 3.06 12.15
C LEU A 42 10.73 2.01 11.03
N GLY A 43 9.86 1.00 11.16
CA GLY A 43 9.78 -0.08 10.18
C GLY A 43 9.60 0.43 8.74
N PRO A 44 8.55 1.23 8.47
CA PRO A 44 8.36 1.84 7.15
C PRO A 44 9.50 2.78 6.72
N LEU A 45 10.21 3.42 7.65
CA LEU A 45 11.35 4.30 7.34
C LEU A 45 12.64 3.56 7.00
N THR A 46 12.70 2.24 7.25
CA THR A 46 13.89 1.41 7.04
C THR A 46 13.70 0.46 5.87
N ASN A 47 13.22 0.94 4.71
CA ASN A 47 13.03 0.08 3.54
C ASN A 47 14.37 -0.55 3.11
N PRO A 48 14.51 -1.90 3.14
CA PRO A 48 15.77 -2.56 2.79
C PRO A 48 16.24 -2.35 1.34
N ALA A 49 15.33 -1.99 0.42
CA ALA A 49 15.68 -1.65 -0.96
C ALA A 49 16.11 -0.20 -1.17
N CYS A 50 16.14 0.63 -0.12
CA CYS A 50 16.52 2.04 -0.22
C CYS A 50 15.74 2.79 -1.33
N THR A 51 14.43 2.57 -1.40
CA THR A 51 13.57 3.15 -2.44
C THR A 51 13.59 4.67 -2.37
N ASN A 52 13.76 5.33 -3.52
CA ASN A 52 13.69 6.78 -3.64
C ASN A 52 12.26 7.32 -3.59
N ALA A 53 11.26 6.45 -3.76
CA ALA A 53 9.84 6.77 -3.78
C ALA A 53 9.06 5.92 -2.76
N GLN A 54 8.17 6.51 -1.95
CA GLN A 54 7.39 5.75 -0.96
C GLN A 54 6.00 6.31 -0.63
N LEU A 55 4.96 5.48 -0.74
CA LEU A 55 3.67 5.70 -0.08
C LEU A 55 3.70 5.06 1.32
N LEU A 56 3.41 5.84 2.36
CA LEU A 56 3.54 5.42 3.75
C LEU A 56 2.32 5.82 4.57
N GLY A 57 1.72 4.83 5.20
CA GLY A 57 0.66 4.98 6.20
C GLY A 57 1.17 5.32 7.59
N VAL A 58 0.52 6.25 8.29
CA VAL A 58 0.75 6.46 9.73
C VAL A 58 -0.54 6.31 10.52
N TYR A 59 -0.41 5.81 11.74
CA TYR A 59 -1.54 5.53 12.63
C TYR A 59 -2.14 6.78 13.32
N ASP A 60 -1.45 7.92 13.29
CA ASP A 60 -1.87 9.17 13.94
C ASP A 60 -1.57 10.35 13.02
N ARG A 61 -2.58 11.21 12.82
CA ARG A 61 -2.50 12.48 12.09
C ARG A 61 -1.28 13.32 12.46
N LYS A 62 -0.88 13.31 13.74
CA LYS A 62 0.26 14.09 14.25
C LYS A 62 1.60 13.60 13.69
N MET A 63 1.67 12.33 13.26
CA MET A 63 2.88 11.75 12.68
C MET A 63 3.07 12.04 11.19
N VAL A 64 2.03 12.52 10.49
CA VAL A 64 2.08 12.77 9.04
C VAL A 64 3.25 13.70 8.64
N MET A 65 3.38 14.85 9.30
CA MET A 65 4.47 15.80 9.00
C MET A 65 5.84 15.34 9.52
N PRO A 66 5.99 14.90 10.79
CA PRO A 66 7.27 14.39 11.29
C PRO A 66 7.87 13.27 10.42
N VAL A 67 7.05 12.34 9.96
CA VAL A 67 7.50 11.21 9.13
C VAL A 67 7.90 11.67 7.73
N ALA A 68 7.15 12.60 7.12
CA ALA A 68 7.54 13.17 5.83
C ALA A 68 8.89 13.91 5.90
N PHE A 69 9.13 14.67 6.97
CA PHE A 69 10.44 15.31 7.18
C PHE A 69 11.55 14.32 7.52
N ALA A 70 11.23 13.20 8.18
CA ALA A 70 12.21 12.13 8.41
C ALA A 70 12.63 11.50 7.08
N LEU A 71 11.67 11.16 6.19
CA LEU A 71 11.94 10.65 4.84
C LEU A 71 12.78 11.63 4.01
N GLN A 72 12.45 12.92 4.06
CA GLN A 72 13.25 13.97 3.41
C GLN A 72 14.70 13.96 3.89
N LYS A 73 14.93 13.87 5.21
CA LYS A 73 16.28 13.81 5.79
C LYS A 73 17.03 12.51 5.48
N LEU A 74 16.31 11.42 5.25
CA LEU A 74 16.87 10.13 4.84
C LEU A 74 17.17 10.08 3.34
N GLY A 75 16.88 11.14 2.58
CA GLY A 75 17.18 11.24 1.15
C GLY A 75 16.12 10.66 0.23
N CYS A 76 14.89 10.42 0.72
CA CYS A 76 13.77 10.05 -0.13
C CYS A 76 13.45 11.20 -1.10
N GLU A 77 13.32 10.90 -2.39
CA GLU A 77 13.09 11.90 -3.45
C GLU A 77 11.60 12.28 -3.53
N GLU A 78 10.72 11.30 -3.43
CA GLU A 78 9.27 11.50 -3.42
C GLU A 78 8.56 10.60 -2.41
N ALA A 79 7.68 11.16 -1.59
CA ALA A 79 6.90 10.35 -0.67
C ALA A 79 5.52 10.94 -0.40
N MET A 80 4.52 10.10 -0.20
CA MET A 80 3.24 10.49 0.38
C MET A 80 3.08 9.81 1.72
N VAL A 81 3.03 10.61 2.79
CA VAL A 81 2.66 10.14 4.13
C VAL A 81 1.20 10.43 4.36
N VAL A 82 0.41 9.40 4.66
CA VAL A 82 -1.06 9.45 4.67
C VAL A 82 -1.64 8.98 6.01
N HIS A 83 -2.76 9.59 6.39
CA HIS A 83 -3.57 9.15 7.52
C HIS A 83 -5.06 9.48 7.28
N GLY A 84 -5.89 8.44 7.23
CA GLY A 84 -7.35 8.56 7.24
C GLY A 84 -7.86 9.00 8.61
N LEU A 85 -8.70 10.02 8.67
CA LEU A 85 -9.24 10.54 9.94
C LEU A 85 -10.21 9.59 10.64
N ASP A 86 -10.63 8.53 9.95
CA ASP A 86 -11.34 7.36 10.48
C ASP A 86 -10.42 6.32 11.16
N GLY A 87 -9.10 6.56 11.17
CA GLY A 87 -8.11 5.75 11.89
C GLY A 87 -7.28 4.82 11.00
N LEU A 88 -7.52 4.82 9.70
CA LEU A 88 -6.73 4.06 8.73
C LEU A 88 -5.37 4.71 8.49
N ASP A 89 -4.34 3.87 8.37
CA ASP A 89 -3.00 4.22 7.90
C ASP A 89 -2.91 4.14 6.36
N GLU A 90 -3.95 4.56 5.66
CA GLU A 90 -4.07 4.52 4.20
C GLU A 90 -4.79 5.77 3.70
N VAL A 91 -4.86 5.96 2.38
CA VAL A 91 -5.79 6.93 1.80
C VAL A 91 -7.21 6.39 1.94
N SER A 92 -8.01 7.07 2.76
CA SER A 92 -9.35 6.61 3.15
C SER A 92 -10.42 6.91 2.09
N THR A 93 -11.28 5.92 1.87
CA THR A 93 -12.56 6.06 1.15
C THR A 93 -13.77 6.21 2.10
N ILE A 94 -13.56 6.12 3.42
CA ILE A 94 -14.58 6.35 4.45
C ILE A 94 -14.67 7.84 4.79
N GLY A 95 -13.53 8.52 4.88
CA GLY A 95 -13.42 9.84 5.49
C GLY A 95 -12.37 10.73 4.85
N LYS A 96 -12.08 11.85 5.51
CA LYS A 96 -10.99 12.72 5.11
C LYS A 96 -9.65 12.00 5.29
N THR A 97 -8.71 12.27 4.40
CA THR A 97 -7.31 11.85 4.56
C THR A 97 -6.43 13.08 4.66
N VAL A 98 -5.52 13.08 5.63
CA VAL A 98 -4.44 14.07 5.73
C VAL A 98 -3.22 13.51 5.03
N ILE A 99 -2.65 14.27 4.10
CA ILE A 99 -1.51 13.86 3.29
C ILE A 99 -0.39 14.88 3.46
N ALA A 100 0.84 14.41 3.67
CA ALA A 100 2.06 15.17 3.44
C ALA A 100 2.78 14.57 2.23
N HIS A 101 2.88 15.34 1.16
CA HIS A 101 3.57 14.96 -0.07
C HIS A 101 4.93 15.65 -0.10
N LEU A 102 5.99 14.85 0.02
CA LEU A 102 7.36 15.22 -0.25
C LEU A 102 7.61 15.06 -1.75
N LYS A 103 7.96 16.13 -2.46
CA LYS A 103 8.38 16.09 -3.88
C LYS A 103 9.38 17.20 -4.13
N CYS A 104 10.47 16.91 -4.84
CA CYS A 104 11.54 17.88 -5.14
C CYS A 104 12.10 18.60 -3.90
N GLY A 105 12.22 17.88 -2.78
CA GLY A 105 12.71 18.45 -1.52
C GLY A 105 11.72 19.36 -0.79
N GLU A 106 10.50 19.54 -1.26
CA GLU A 106 9.44 20.29 -0.56
C GLU A 106 8.40 19.35 0.04
N VAL A 107 7.97 19.61 1.28
CA VAL A 107 6.87 18.89 1.92
C VAL A 107 5.62 19.77 1.92
N LYS A 108 4.58 19.34 1.19
CA LYS A 108 3.28 20.02 1.13
C LYS A 108 2.21 19.20 1.85
N LYS A 109 1.49 19.85 2.77
CA LYS A 109 0.41 19.22 3.53
C LYS A 109 -0.95 19.66 2.98
N PHE A 110 -1.84 18.71 2.76
CA PHE A 110 -3.23 18.99 2.38
C PHE A 110 -4.17 17.91 2.92
N GLU A 111 -5.48 18.16 2.78
CA GLU A 111 -6.52 17.19 3.09
C GLU A 111 -7.29 16.85 1.82
N THR A 112 -7.74 15.60 1.71
CA THR A 112 -8.57 15.10 0.62
C THR A 112 -9.76 14.32 1.16
N THR A 113 -10.72 14.01 0.30
CA THR A 113 -11.95 13.28 0.63
C THR A 113 -12.25 12.23 -0.45
N PRO A 114 -13.08 11.22 -0.19
CA PRO A 114 -13.46 10.22 -1.19
C PRO A 114 -14.08 10.87 -2.43
N LYS A 115 -14.88 11.93 -2.22
CA LYS A 115 -15.48 12.73 -3.31
C LYS A 115 -14.44 13.36 -4.24
N ALA A 116 -13.28 13.78 -3.72
CA ALA A 116 -12.22 14.38 -4.52
C ALA A 116 -11.58 13.36 -5.49
N PHE A 117 -11.66 12.07 -5.18
CA PHE A 117 -11.21 10.97 -6.03
C PHE A 117 -12.30 10.46 -6.98
N GLY A 118 -13.53 10.99 -6.90
CA GLY A 118 -14.66 10.49 -7.69
C GLY A 118 -15.21 9.15 -7.22
N VAL A 119 -14.84 8.68 -6.01
CA VAL A 119 -15.35 7.42 -5.43
C VAL A 119 -16.46 7.68 -4.42
N LYS A 120 -17.31 6.67 -4.20
CA LYS A 120 -18.37 6.75 -3.19
C LYS A 120 -17.76 6.66 -1.79
N LYS A 121 -18.35 7.37 -0.85
CA LYS A 121 -17.99 7.27 0.56
C LYS A 121 -18.40 5.88 1.07
N ALA A 122 -17.43 5.09 1.52
CA ALA A 122 -17.66 3.79 2.16
C ALA A 122 -17.97 3.95 3.66
N CYS A 123 -18.43 2.87 4.29
CA CYS A 123 -18.36 2.69 5.74
C CYS A 123 -17.41 1.54 6.08
N ILE A 124 -17.03 1.43 7.36
CA ILE A 124 -16.02 0.44 7.79
C ILE A 124 -16.45 -1.01 7.48
N THR A 125 -17.75 -1.30 7.57
CA THR A 125 -18.30 -2.63 7.26
C THR A 125 -18.22 -2.97 5.78
N ASP A 126 -18.15 -1.98 4.89
CA ASP A 126 -17.97 -2.23 3.45
C ASP A 126 -16.55 -2.71 3.12
N LEU A 127 -15.57 -2.31 3.95
CA LEU A 127 -14.15 -2.59 3.72
C LEU A 127 -13.63 -3.79 4.52
N GLN A 128 -14.34 -4.18 5.58
CA GLN A 128 -13.89 -5.23 6.48
C GLN A 128 -13.74 -6.60 5.77
N CYS A 129 -12.64 -7.29 6.08
CA CYS A 129 -12.42 -8.71 5.79
C CYS A 129 -12.24 -9.41 7.14
N LEU A 130 -12.89 -10.55 7.33
CA LEU A 130 -12.90 -11.28 8.61
C LEU A 130 -11.76 -12.28 8.75
N SER A 131 -11.08 -12.61 7.64
CA SER A 131 -9.93 -13.53 7.63
C SER A 131 -8.93 -13.22 6.52
N ALA A 132 -7.71 -13.74 6.67
CA ALA A 132 -6.69 -13.67 5.63
C ALA A 132 -7.14 -14.38 4.34
N GLN A 133 -7.88 -15.49 4.46
CA GLN A 133 -8.44 -16.21 3.33
C GLN A 133 -9.47 -15.35 2.58
N GLU A 134 -10.41 -14.73 3.29
CA GLU A 134 -11.41 -13.82 2.69
C GLU A 134 -10.73 -12.61 2.02
N SER A 135 -9.68 -12.06 2.65
CA SER A 135 -8.89 -10.99 2.08
C SER A 135 -8.18 -11.42 0.79
N GLY A 136 -7.65 -12.64 0.75
CA GLY A 136 -7.03 -13.23 -0.44
C GLY A 136 -8.04 -13.43 -1.58
N GLU A 137 -9.22 -14.00 -1.29
CA GLU A 137 -10.29 -14.16 -2.28
C GLU A 137 -10.80 -12.81 -2.80
N THR A 138 -10.89 -11.80 -1.93
CA THR A 138 -11.27 -10.43 -2.30
C THR A 138 -10.22 -9.82 -3.23
N LEU A 139 -8.94 -9.91 -2.86
CA LEU A 139 -7.84 -9.40 -3.69
C LEU A 139 -7.83 -10.08 -5.05
N PHE A 140 -8.00 -11.40 -5.11
CA PHE A 140 -8.12 -12.15 -6.36
C PHE A 140 -9.24 -11.59 -7.25
N LYS A 141 -10.45 -11.41 -6.70
CA LYS A 141 -11.58 -10.84 -7.46
C LYS A 141 -11.26 -9.44 -7.99
N ILE A 142 -10.60 -8.61 -7.20
CA ILE A 142 -10.22 -7.25 -7.60
C ILE A 142 -9.22 -7.32 -8.75
N LEU A 143 -8.11 -8.05 -8.57
CA LEU A 143 -7.03 -8.09 -9.56
C LEU A 143 -7.45 -8.77 -10.86
N ASN A 144 -8.31 -9.79 -10.80
CA ASN A 144 -8.83 -10.51 -11.96
C ASN A 144 -10.03 -9.80 -12.63
N GLY A 145 -10.33 -8.55 -12.23
CA GLY A 145 -11.41 -7.75 -12.82
C GLY A 145 -12.84 -8.21 -12.49
N LYS A 146 -13.00 -9.25 -11.67
CA LYS A 146 -14.30 -9.89 -11.37
C LYS A 146 -15.07 -9.26 -10.22
N ASN A 147 -14.47 -8.36 -9.44
CA ASN A 147 -15.14 -7.75 -8.29
C ASN A 147 -16.09 -6.58 -8.68
N GLY A 148 -16.07 -6.16 -9.95
CA GLY A 148 -16.80 -5.00 -10.42
C GLY A 148 -16.47 -3.72 -9.65
N CYS A 149 -17.38 -2.74 -9.73
CA CYS A 149 -17.30 -1.51 -8.94
C CYS A 149 -17.85 -1.76 -7.53
N CYS A 150 -16.97 -2.00 -6.55
CA CYS A 150 -17.32 -2.11 -5.13
C CYS A 150 -16.40 -1.24 -4.26
N PHE A 151 -16.80 -0.96 -3.02
CA PHE A 151 -16.03 -0.13 -2.08
C PHE A 151 -14.61 -0.66 -1.83
N LYS A 152 -14.42 -1.99 -1.85
CA LYS A 152 -13.08 -2.61 -1.72
C LYS A 152 -12.21 -2.37 -2.96
N THR A 153 -12.80 -2.35 -4.16
CA THR A 153 -12.08 -1.96 -5.39
C THR A 153 -11.70 -0.47 -5.33
N ASP A 154 -12.60 0.39 -4.88
CA ASP A 154 -12.36 1.84 -4.80
C ASP A 154 -11.16 2.17 -3.87
N ILE A 155 -11.04 1.55 -2.70
CA ILE A 155 -9.90 1.80 -1.80
C ILE A 155 -8.57 1.29 -2.38
N VAL A 156 -8.59 0.15 -3.10
CA VAL A 156 -7.41 -0.36 -3.80
C VAL A 156 -6.99 0.60 -4.91
N LEU A 157 -7.93 1.11 -5.72
CA LEU A 157 -7.65 2.06 -6.80
C LEU A 157 -7.08 3.37 -6.26
N VAL A 158 -7.66 3.93 -5.19
CA VAL A 158 -7.22 5.20 -4.61
C VAL A 158 -5.80 5.10 -4.02
N ASN A 159 -5.48 4.03 -3.30
CA ASN A 159 -4.14 3.82 -2.77
C ASN A 159 -3.13 3.48 -3.87
N SER A 160 -3.54 2.71 -4.88
CA SER A 160 -2.71 2.43 -6.07
C SER A 160 -2.39 3.72 -6.83
N ALA A 161 -3.35 4.62 -7.00
CA ALA A 161 -3.15 5.92 -7.62
C ALA A 161 -2.09 6.75 -6.88
N ALA A 162 -2.13 6.78 -5.54
CA ALA A 162 -1.11 7.44 -4.74
C ALA A 162 0.28 6.81 -4.95
N GLY A 163 0.36 5.47 -5.00
CA GLY A 163 1.60 4.75 -5.30
C GLY A 163 2.15 5.04 -6.70
N ILE A 164 1.28 5.09 -7.72
CA ILE A 164 1.63 5.41 -9.11
C ILE A 164 2.14 6.85 -9.23
N MET A 165 1.50 7.79 -8.53
CA MET A 165 1.95 9.19 -8.49
C MET A 165 3.34 9.30 -7.86
N VAL A 166 3.53 8.72 -6.67
CA VAL A 166 4.82 8.75 -5.99
C VAL A 166 5.91 8.03 -6.78
N GLY A 167 5.55 7.00 -7.56
CA GLY A 167 6.43 6.33 -8.51
C GLY A 167 6.70 7.11 -9.81
N GLY A 168 6.23 8.35 -9.93
CA GLY A 168 6.48 9.23 -11.08
C GLY A 168 5.75 8.85 -12.37
N LYS A 169 4.68 8.06 -12.28
CA LYS A 169 3.89 7.60 -13.44
C LYS A 169 2.60 8.40 -13.65
N ALA A 170 2.25 9.29 -12.72
CA ALA A 170 1.11 10.19 -12.83
C ALA A 170 1.38 11.50 -12.08
N GLU A 171 0.86 12.61 -12.61
CA GLU A 171 0.97 13.94 -11.98
C GLU A 171 -0.26 14.31 -11.14
N SER A 172 -1.33 13.51 -11.21
CA SER A 172 -2.55 13.73 -10.43
C SER A 172 -3.22 12.44 -10.00
N PHE A 173 -4.05 12.51 -8.94
CA PHE A 173 -4.85 11.36 -8.51
C PHE A 173 -5.79 10.86 -9.60
N LYS A 174 -6.29 11.76 -10.46
CA LYS A 174 -7.18 11.39 -11.56
C LYS A 174 -6.45 10.48 -12.56
N GLU A 175 -5.27 10.90 -13.01
CA GLU A 175 -4.42 10.11 -13.91
C GLU A 175 -3.96 8.80 -13.25
N GLY A 176 -3.56 8.86 -11.97
CA GLY A 176 -3.19 7.67 -11.20
C GLY A 176 -4.33 6.66 -11.07
N LEU A 177 -5.57 7.12 -10.91
CA LEU A 177 -6.77 6.28 -10.86
C LEU A 177 -7.08 5.64 -12.22
N GLU A 178 -6.90 6.38 -13.31
CA GLU A 178 -7.06 5.88 -14.67
C GLU A 178 -6.06 4.74 -14.95
N LEU A 179 -4.78 4.94 -14.61
CA LEU A 179 -3.74 3.91 -14.74
C LEU A 179 -3.95 2.70 -13.82
N ALA A 180 -4.38 2.93 -12.57
CA ALA A 180 -4.69 1.84 -11.64
C ALA A 180 -5.86 0.99 -12.15
N ARG A 181 -6.88 1.63 -12.72
CA ARG A 181 -8.03 0.96 -13.32
C ARG A 181 -7.62 0.17 -14.55
N GLU A 182 -6.86 0.76 -15.47
CA GLU A 182 -6.34 0.08 -16.65
C GLU A 182 -5.50 -1.15 -16.27
N SER A 183 -4.67 -1.05 -15.21
CA SER A 183 -3.87 -2.18 -14.73
C SER A 183 -4.72 -3.40 -14.32
N ILE A 184 -5.89 -3.16 -13.72
CA ILE A 184 -6.84 -4.22 -13.36
C ILE A 184 -7.63 -4.70 -14.59
N GLU A 185 -8.22 -3.77 -15.36
CA GLU A 185 -9.12 -4.10 -16.47
C GLU A 185 -8.39 -4.80 -17.63
N SER A 186 -7.11 -4.50 -17.85
CA SER A 186 -6.27 -5.21 -18.83
C SER A 186 -5.78 -6.59 -18.36
N GLY A 187 -6.01 -6.96 -17.10
CA GLY A 187 -5.46 -8.18 -16.49
C GLY A 187 -3.97 -8.12 -16.15
N ALA A 188 -3.30 -6.98 -16.39
CA ALA A 188 -1.88 -6.81 -16.11
C ALA A 188 -1.55 -7.00 -14.62
N ALA A 189 -2.40 -6.49 -13.73
CA ALA A 189 -2.23 -6.62 -12.28
C ALA A 189 -2.27 -8.09 -11.82
N TYR A 190 -3.24 -8.86 -12.33
CA TYR A 190 -3.34 -10.29 -12.02
C TYR A 190 -2.20 -11.12 -12.62
N SER A 191 -1.81 -10.83 -13.86
CA SER A 191 -0.64 -11.46 -14.50
C SER A 191 0.65 -11.19 -13.71
N LYS A 192 0.78 -9.98 -13.14
CA LYS A 192 1.92 -9.61 -12.29
C LYS A 192 1.95 -10.40 -10.98
N LEU A 193 0.80 -10.64 -10.35
CA LEU A 193 0.70 -11.52 -9.19
C LEU A 193 1.16 -12.94 -9.51
N LYS A 194 0.69 -13.54 -10.62
CA LYS A 194 1.13 -14.88 -11.05
C LYS A 194 2.65 -14.93 -11.26
N SER A 195 3.20 -13.90 -11.91
CA SER A 195 4.64 -13.78 -12.13
C SER A 195 5.43 -13.71 -10.82
N LEU A 196 4.93 -12.97 -9.82
CA LEU A 196 5.54 -12.88 -8.49
C LEU A 196 5.53 -14.25 -7.78
N VAL A 197 4.40 -14.95 -7.78
CA VAL A 197 4.25 -16.27 -7.15
C VAL A 197 5.29 -17.24 -7.72
N ILE A 198 5.34 -17.38 -9.05
CA ILE A 198 6.29 -18.27 -9.73
C ILE A 198 7.74 -17.86 -9.41
N ALA A 199 8.07 -16.56 -9.55
CA ALA A 199 9.44 -16.08 -9.34
C ALA A 199 9.91 -16.21 -7.88
N SER A 200 8.97 -16.22 -6.93
CA SER A 200 9.24 -16.46 -5.50
C SER A 200 9.33 -17.95 -5.13
N GLY A 201 9.09 -18.86 -6.08
CA GLY A 201 9.13 -20.31 -5.87
C GLY A 201 7.83 -20.90 -5.31
N GLY A 202 6.72 -20.15 -5.33
CA GLY A 202 5.39 -20.64 -5.01
C GLY A 202 4.73 -21.34 -6.20
N ASP A 203 3.63 -22.05 -5.93
CA ASP A 203 2.78 -22.66 -6.95
C ASP A 203 1.48 -21.87 -7.18
N LEU A 204 0.84 -22.12 -8.32
CA LEU A 204 -0.38 -21.43 -8.73
C LEU A 204 -1.66 -22.17 -8.31
N VAL A 205 -1.58 -23.29 -7.59
CA VAL A 205 -2.74 -24.18 -7.35
C VAL A 205 -3.90 -23.40 -6.73
N HIS A 206 -3.61 -22.57 -5.73
CA HIS A 206 -4.65 -21.78 -5.08
C HIS A 206 -5.26 -20.71 -6.00
N LEU A 207 -4.46 -20.13 -6.91
CA LEU A 207 -4.99 -19.17 -7.89
C LEU A 207 -5.84 -19.87 -8.95
N GLU A 208 -5.43 -21.06 -9.39
CA GLU A 208 -6.19 -21.90 -10.32
C GLU A 208 -7.54 -22.36 -9.72
N GLU A 209 -7.56 -22.74 -8.43
CA GLU A 209 -8.79 -23.03 -7.70
C GLU A 209 -9.74 -21.83 -7.66
N LEU A 210 -9.22 -20.62 -7.47
CA LEU A 210 -10.00 -19.39 -7.48
C LEU A 210 -10.47 -18.99 -8.88
N GLU A 211 -9.65 -19.22 -9.91
CA GLU A 211 -10.04 -19.09 -11.32
C GLU A 211 -11.27 -19.98 -11.59
N LEU A 212 -11.19 -21.28 -11.29
CA LEU A 212 -12.30 -22.22 -11.45
C LEU A 212 -13.55 -21.87 -10.63
N LYS A 213 -13.38 -21.35 -9.41
CA LYS A 213 -14.49 -20.98 -8.52
C LYS A 213 -15.28 -19.77 -9.03
N TYR A 214 -14.66 -18.88 -9.80
CA TYR A 214 -15.22 -17.59 -10.18
C TYR A 214 -15.25 -17.32 -11.70
N ASP A 215 -14.76 -18.24 -12.55
CA ASP A 215 -15.00 -18.29 -14.00
C ASP A 215 -16.45 -18.67 -14.31
#